data_AF-A0A6J6P4Q5-F1
#
_entry.id   AF-A0A6J6P4Q5-F1
#
_cell.length_a   1.000
_cell.length_b   1.000
_cell.length_c   1.000
_cell.angle_alpha   90.00
_cell.angle_beta   90.00
_cell.angle_gamma   90.00
#
_symmetry.space_group_name_H-M   'P 1'
#
loop_
_entity.id
_entity.type
_entity.pdbx_description
1 polymer ?
#
loop_
_entity_poly.entity_id
_entity_poly.type
_entity_poly.pdbx_seq_one_letter_code
_entity_poly.pdbx_strand_id
1 'polypeptide(L)'
;MRGVVYVVSNSVDYNAQEMPPSLLDLGQKVFFGLLPFTFLLVIIAMLIMGFFMKYTKAGRDAYAIGSNPPAADLVGIKVFRRTFLAFVFSGFMAGLAGVFYLMRFAQVDSTAFYGQELAVVAAVVIGGVTIAGGSGTVVGAVIGALLVQTIQGGLAALGVDAFWKAAINGLLLIVAIYADRVLARRSEQSLLAQRIRERV
;
A
#
# COMPACT_ATOMS: atom_id res chain seq x y z
N MET A 1 15.88 -3.98 -5.92
CA MET A 1 15.39 -3.87 -7.32
C MET A 1 15.84 -2.58 -8.02
N ARG A 2 16.05 -1.45 -7.33
CA ARG A 2 16.49 -0.18 -7.96
C ARG A 2 17.84 -0.24 -8.69
N GLY A 3 18.83 -0.94 -8.14
CA GLY A 3 20.12 -1.12 -8.80
C GLY A 3 20.02 -1.84 -10.16
N VAL A 4 19.11 -2.80 -10.28
CA VAL A 4 18.84 -3.50 -11.55
C VAL A 4 18.16 -2.56 -12.54
N VAL A 5 17.20 -1.74 -12.07
CA VAL A 5 16.55 -0.72 -12.92
C VAL A 5 17.56 0.33 -13.39
N TYR A 6 18.47 0.78 -12.53
CA TYR A 6 19.53 1.73 -12.90
C TYR A 6 20.46 1.18 -13.98
N VAL A 7 20.84 -0.10 -13.87
CA VAL A 7 21.71 -0.78 -14.86
C VAL A 7 20.98 -1.02 -16.18
N VAL A 8 19.71 -1.40 -16.13
CA VAL A 8 18.90 -1.69 -17.33
C VAL A 8 18.43 -0.41 -18.03
N SER A 9 18.14 0.66 -17.28
CA SER A 9 17.68 1.95 -17.80
C SER A 9 18.80 2.82 -18.35
N ASN A 10 20.07 2.40 -18.20
CA ASN A 10 21.26 3.10 -18.69
C ASN A 10 21.31 4.60 -18.31
N SER A 11 20.68 4.98 -17.17
CA SER A 11 20.49 6.36 -16.71
C SER A 11 19.78 7.33 -17.67
N VAL A 12 18.98 6.81 -18.61
CA VAL A 12 18.19 7.63 -19.54
C VAL A 12 16.77 7.80 -19.01
N ASP A 13 16.32 9.04 -18.85
CA ASP A 13 14.93 9.38 -18.52
C ASP A 13 14.09 9.33 -19.81
N TYR A 14 13.16 8.39 -19.88
CA TYR A 14 12.29 8.23 -21.04
C TYR A 14 11.15 9.24 -20.97
N ASN A 15 11.08 10.12 -21.97
CA ASN A 15 10.11 11.19 -22.08
C ASN A 15 8.91 10.78 -22.96
N ALA A 16 7.80 11.51 -22.87
CA ALA A 16 6.51 11.17 -23.51
C ALA A 16 6.57 10.96 -25.04
N GLN A 17 7.64 11.41 -25.70
CA GLN A 17 7.82 11.35 -27.16
C GLN A 17 8.34 9.99 -27.65
N GLU A 18 8.89 9.15 -26.76
CA GLU A 18 9.44 7.83 -27.10
C GLU A 18 8.47 6.68 -26.73
N MET A 19 7.33 7.01 -26.13
CA MET A 19 6.33 6.03 -25.72
C MET A 19 5.42 5.64 -26.88
N PRO A 20 5.09 4.34 -27.06
CA PRO A 20 4.17 3.91 -28.09
C PRO A 20 2.83 4.64 -27.95
N PRO A 21 2.26 5.20 -29.03
CA PRO A 21 1.05 6.03 -28.99
C PRO A 21 -0.16 5.34 -28.32
N SER A 22 -0.23 4.01 -28.42
CA SER A 22 -1.27 3.20 -27.77
C SER A 22 -1.24 3.24 -26.24
N LEU A 23 -0.07 3.48 -25.63
CA LEU A 23 0.11 3.54 -24.18
C LEU A 23 -0.27 4.93 -23.63
N LEU A 24 0.01 5.98 -24.40
CA LEU A 24 -0.39 7.36 -24.12
C LEU A 24 -1.91 7.54 -24.29
N ASP A 25 -2.48 6.96 -25.35
CA ASP A 25 -3.92 6.98 -25.59
C ASP A 25 -4.70 6.27 -24.49
N LEU A 26 -4.16 5.19 -23.89
CA LEU A 26 -4.80 4.51 -22.77
C LEU A 26 -4.72 5.31 -21.46
N GLY A 27 -3.67 6.11 -21.28
CA GLY A 27 -3.51 7.00 -20.12
C GLY A 27 -4.36 8.27 -20.21
N GLN A 28 -4.50 8.82 -21.41
CA GLN A 28 -5.22 10.08 -21.67
C GLN A 28 -6.68 9.87 -22.12
N LYS A 29 -7.10 8.64 -22.45
CA LYS A 29 -8.52 8.35 -22.72
C LYS A 29 -9.35 8.63 -21.48
N VAL A 30 -10.08 9.74 -21.54
CA VAL A 30 -11.08 10.11 -20.55
C VAL A 30 -12.33 9.32 -20.85
N PHE A 31 -12.65 8.33 -20.01
CA PHE A 31 -13.93 7.64 -20.12
C PHE A 31 -15.01 8.55 -19.54
N PHE A 32 -16.05 8.85 -20.33
CA PHE A 32 -17.19 9.68 -19.92
C PHE A 32 -16.87 11.13 -19.52
N GLY A 33 -15.75 11.71 -20.00
CA GLY A 33 -15.43 13.14 -19.78
C GLY A 33 -15.10 13.56 -18.34
N LEU A 34 -15.12 12.63 -17.36
CA LEU A 34 -15.01 12.94 -15.92
C LEU A 34 -13.86 12.23 -15.19
N LEU A 35 -13.39 11.05 -15.64
CA LEU A 35 -12.37 10.27 -14.93
C LEU A 35 -11.28 9.70 -15.86
N PRO A 36 -9.98 9.85 -15.52
CA PRO A 36 -8.90 9.17 -16.23
C PRO A 36 -9.05 7.66 -16.14
N PHE A 37 -8.83 6.94 -17.24
CA PHE A 37 -8.92 5.48 -17.30
C PHE A 37 -8.06 4.77 -16.22
N THR A 38 -6.91 5.36 -15.87
CA THR A 38 -6.04 4.88 -14.78
C THR A 38 -6.76 4.82 -13.43
N PHE A 39 -7.65 5.76 -13.13
CA PHE A 39 -8.39 5.78 -11.87
C PHE A 39 -9.39 4.61 -11.78
N LEU A 40 -10.03 4.28 -12.90
CA LEU A 40 -10.94 3.13 -12.99
C LEU A 40 -10.17 1.80 -12.77
N LEU A 41 -9.00 1.66 -13.38
CA LEU A 41 -8.17 0.46 -13.20
C LEU A 41 -7.73 0.28 -11.74
N VAL A 42 -7.39 1.37 -11.05
CA VAL A 42 -7.06 1.34 -9.61
C VAL A 42 -8.27 0.90 -8.79
N ILE A 43 -9.47 1.43 -9.06
CA ILE A 43 -10.71 1.00 -8.38
C ILE A 43 -10.96 -0.49 -8.61
N ILE A 44 -10.82 -0.97 -9.85
CA ILE A 44 -11.00 -2.39 -10.18
C ILE A 44 -10.00 -3.25 -9.40
N ALA A 45 -8.72 -2.85 -9.37
CA ALA A 45 -7.69 -3.56 -8.60
C ALA A 45 -8.02 -3.59 -7.09
N MET A 46 -8.49 -2.48 -6.53
CA MET A 46 -8.94 -2.41 -5.13
C MET A 46 -10.11 -3.35 -4.86
N LEU A 47 -11.11 -3.38 -5.74
CA LEU A 47 -12.28 -4.26 -5.60
C LEU A 47 -11.86 -5.73 -5.68
N ILE A 48 -11.02 -6.10 -6.65
CA ILE A 48 -10.49 -7.46 -6.78
C ILE A 48 -9.75 -7.85 -5.51
N MET A 49 -8.86 -6.99 -5.00
CA MET A 49 -8.07 -7.29 -3.80
C MET A 49 -8.94 -7.36 -2.54
N GLY A 50 -9.91 -6.46 -2.40
CA GLY A 50 -10.87 -6.47 -1.30
C GLY A 50 -11.71 -7.75 -1.29
N PHE A 51 -12.19 -8.19 -2.46
CA PHE A 51 -12.93 -9.43 -2.60
C PHE A 51 -12.04 -10.65 -2.34
N PHE A 52 -10.83 -10.64 -2.89
CA PHE A 52 -9.86 -11.70 -2.67
C PHE A 52 -9.57 -11.87 -1.18
N MET A 53 -9.32 -10.79 -0.46
CA MET A 53 -9.00 -10.84 0.96
C MET A 53 -10.19 -11.29 1.82
N LYS A 54 -11.41 -10.90 1.46
CA LYS A 54 -12.63 -11.22 2.21
C LYS A 54 -13.14 -12.65 1.97
N TYR A 55 -13.11 -13.12 0.73
CA TYR A 55 -13.78 -14.37 0.33
C TYR A 55 -12.84 -15.57 0.15
N THR A 56 -11.55 -15.35 -0.07
CA THR A 56 -10.62 -16.47 -0.33
C THR A 56 -10.02 -17.06 0.94
N LYS A 57 -9.66 -18.35 0.87
CA LYS A 57 -8.88 -19.04 1.91
C LYS A 57 -7.53 -18.38 2.11
N ALA A 58 -6.87 -17.94 1.02
CA ALA A 58 -5.57 -17.28 1.10
C ALA A 58 -5.60 -15.98 1.92
N GLY A 59 -6.67 -15.19 1.80
CA GLY A 59 -6.86 -14.00 2.64
C GLY A 59 -7.00 -14.35 4.13
N ARG A 60 -7.84 -15.34 4.46
CA ARG A 60 -8.00 -15.81 5.85
C ARG A 60 -6.72 -16.40 6.43
N ASP A 61 -6.00 -17.20 5.64
CA ASP A 61 -4.70 -17.75 6.02
C ASP A 61 -3.70 -16.63 6.31
N ALA A 62 -3.71 -15.54 5.52
CA ALA A 62 -2.83 -14.39 5.75
C ALA A 62 -3.14 -13.66 7.07
N TYR A 63 -4.41 -13.48 7.44
CA TYR A 63 -4.77 -12.92 8.75
C TYR A 63 -4.39 -13.87 9.90
N ALA A 64 -4.55 -15.18 9.74
CA ALA A 64 -4.17 -16.16 10.75
C ALA A 64 -2.65 -16.20 10.97
N ILE A 65 -1.87 -16.16 9.89
CA ILE A 65 -0.40 -16.07 9.96
C ILE A 65 0.02 -14.77 10.65
N GLY A 66 -0.63 -13.65 10.33
CA GLY A 66 -0.30 -12.35 10.91
C GLY A 66 -0.66 -12.22 12.39
N SER A 67 -1.67 -12.93 12.90
CA SER A 67 -2.04 -12.87 14.31
C SER A 67 -1.16 -13.78 15.18
N ASN A 68 -0.89 -15.01 14.75
CA ASN A 68 -0.02 -15.95 15.46
C ASN A 68 0.58 -16.98 14.50
N PRO A 69 1.83 -16.76 14.01
CA PRO A 69 2.47 -17.67 13.06
C PRO A 69 2.66 -19.10 13.61
N PRO A 70 3.13 -19.32 14.86
CA PRO A 70 3.20 -20.65 15.45
C PRO A 70 1.85 -21.38 15.49
N ALA A 71 0.77 -20.69 15.85
CA ALA A 71 -0.55 -21.30 15.91
C ALA A 71 -1.10 -21.63 14.51
N ALA A 72 -0.81 -20.79 13.51
CA ALA A 72 -1.19 -21.05 12.12
C ALA A 72 -0.55 -22.35 11.59
N ASP A 73 0.72 -22.60 11.93
CA ASP A 73 1.44 -23.82 11.53
C ASP A 73 0.82 -25.08 12.16
N LEU A 74 0.41 -25.01 13.43
CA LEU A 74 -0.26 -26.11 14.14
C LEU A 74 -1.61 -26.51 13.52
N VAL A 75 -2.31 -25.59 12.87
CA VAL A 75 -3.58 -25.85 12.17
C VAL A 75 -3.35 -26.29 10.71
N GLY A 76 -2.09 -26.51 10.31
CA GLY A 76 -1.71 -27.04 8.99
C GLY A 76 -1.55 -25.97 7.91
N ILE A 77 -1.49 -24.68 8.27
CA ILE A 77 -1.20 -23.60 7.31
C ILE A 77 0.31 -23.58 7.06
N LYS A 78 0.73 -23.83 5.82
CA LYS A 78 2.14 -23.75 5.42
C LYS A 78 2.63 -22.30 5.41
N VAL A 79 3.02 -21.78 6.58
CA VAL A 79 3.39 -20.38 6.82
C VAL A 79 4.42 -19.90 5.79
N PHE A 80 5.52 -20.63 5.61
CA PHE A 80 6.58 -20.26 4.68
C PHE A 80 6.08 -20.06 3.24
N ARG A 81 5.28 -21.00 2.71
CA ARG A 81 4.77 -20.92 1.33
C ARG A 81 3.78 -19.77 1.15
N ARG A 82 2.90 -19.56 2.13
CA ARG A 82 1.91 -18.47 2.10
C ARG A 82 2.58 -17.11 2.18
N THR A 83 3.56 -16.94 3.07
CA THR A 83 4.33 -15.70 3.18
C THR A 83 5.14 -15.44 1.91
N PHE A 84 5.78 -16.45 1.33
CA PHE A 84 6.49 -16.30 0.06
C PHE A 84 5.56 -15.85 -1.09
N LEU A 85 4.40 -16.47 -1.24
CA LEU A 85 3.40 -16.06 -2.24
C LEU A 85 2.90 -14.63 -2.01
N ALA A 86 2.75 -14.20 -0.75
CA ALA A 86 2.37 -12.83 -0.42
C ALA A 86 3.45 -11.81 -0.87
N PHE A 87 4.73 -12.12 -0.70
CA PHE A 87 5.83 -11.28 -1.21
C PHE A 87 5.85 -11.22 -2.74
N VAL A 88 5.65 -12.35 -3.43
CA VAL A 88 5.54 -12.40 -4.89
C VAL A 88 4.37 -11.54 -5.38
N PHE A 89 3.21 -11.65 -4.73
CA PHE A 89 2.03 -10.86 -5.07
C PHE A 89 2.22 -9.36 -4.80
N SER A 90 2.90 -9.00 -3.71
CA SER A 90 3.27 -7.61 -3.42
C SER A 90 4.18 -7.04 -4.50
N GLY A 91 5.18 -7.80 -4.97
CA GLY A 91 6.04 -7.41 -6.09
C GLY A 91 5.25 -7.25 -7.41
N PHE A 92 4.32 -8.15 -7.69
CA PHE A 92 3.44 -8.04 -8.85
C PHE A 92 2.56 -6.78 -8.80
N MET A 93 1.96 -6.49 -7.65
CA MET A 93 1.17 -5.27 -7.44
C MET A 93 2.03 -4.00 -7.55
N ALA A 94 3.26 -4.01 -7.05
CA ALA A 94 4.19 -2.89 -7.20
C ALA A 94 4.56 -2.66 -8.67
N GLY A 95 4.79 -3.72 -9.45
CA GLY A 95 5.01 -3.63 -10.89
C GLY A 95 3.81 -3.04 -11.63
N LEU A 96 2.60 -3.52 -11.31
CA LEU A 96 1.35 -3.04 -11.89
C LEU A 96 1.07 -1.56 -11.54
N ALA A 97 1.37 -1.14 -10.30
CA ALA A 97 1.32 0.26 -9.89
C ALA A 97 2.31 1.13 -10.66
N GLY A 98 3.51 0.61 -10.95
CA GLY A 98 4.47 1.25 -11.85
C GLY A 98 3.89 1.49 -13.24
N VAL A 99 3.28 0.48 -13.86
CA VAL A 99 2.62 0.62 -15.17
C VAL A 99 1.56 1.71 -15.15
N PHE A 100 0.75 1.79 -14.09
CA PHE A 100 -0.26 2.84 -13.94
C PHE A 100 0.34 4.24 -13.78
N TYR A 101 1.49 4.34 -13.12
CA TYR A 101 2.23 5.60 -13.01
C TYR A 101 2.76 6.06 -14.37
N LEU A 102 3.39 5.14 -15.12
CA LEU A 102 3.86 5.38 -16.49
C LEU A 102 2.73 5.88 -17.39
N MET A 103 1.57 5.21 -17.36
CA MET A 103 0.39 5.62 -18.15
C MET A 103 -0.11 7.03 -17.79
N ARG A 104 -0.04 7.41 -16.51
CA ARG A 104 -0.57 8.70 -16.04
C ARG A 104 0.35 9.88 -16.34
N PHE A 105 1.65 9.71 -16.11
CA PHE A 105 2.61 10.82 -16.19
C PHE A 105 3.39 10.85 -17.50
N ALA A 106 3.33 9.79 -18.30
CA ALA A 106 4.03 9.67 -19.59
C ALA A 106 5.54 9.97 -19.53
N GLN A 107 6.11 9.94 -18.32
CA GLN A 107 7.50 10.26 -18.03
C GLN A 107 7.98 9.30 -16.95
N VAL A 108 9.18 8.78 -17.12
CA VAL A 108 9.83 7.92 -16.13
C VAL A 108 11.12 8.59 -15.72
N ASP A 109 11.16 9.04 -14.47
CA ASP A 109 12.37 9.48 -13.80
C ASP A 109 12.93 8.30 -12.99
N SER A 110 14.23 8.07 -13.06
CA SER A 110 14.93 7.05 -12.25
C SER A 110 14.77 7.25 -10.72
N THR A 111 14.40 8.47 -10.30
CA THR A 111 14.11 8.84 -8.91
C THR A 111 12.63 8.79 -8.54
N ALA A 112 11.74 8.42 -9.48
CA ALA A 112 10.32 8.29 -9.21
C ALA A 112 10.05 7.39 -7.98
N PHE A 113 9.06 7.81 -7.18
CA PHE A 113 8.67 7.19 -5.90
C PHE A 113 9.70 7.24 -4.75
N TYR A 114 10.84 7.92 -4.91
CA TYR A 114 11.76 8.14 -3.79
C TYR A 114 11.09 8.94 -2.66
N GLY A 115 11.11 8.40 -1.44
CA GLY A 115 10.48 9.01 -0.26
C GLY A 115 8.97 8.81 -0.17
N GLN A 116 8.34 8.27 -1.22
CA GLN A 116 6.92 7.90 -1.21
C GLN A 116 6.70 6.50 -0.60
N GLU A 117 7.73 5.67 -0.51
CA GLU A 117 7.62 4.36 0.13
C GLU A 117 7.18 4.52 1.59
N LEU A 118 7.77 5.51 2.27
CA LEU A 118 7.45 5.85 3.65
C LEU A 118 6.01 6.37 3.80
N ALA A 119 5.56 7.18 2.85
CA ALA A 119 4.20 7.71 2.80
C ALA A 119 3.17 6.59 2.60
N VAL A 120 3.48 5.61 1.73
CA VAL A 120 2.61 4.45 1.48
C VAL A 120 2.47 3.59 2.73
N VAL A 121 3.57 3.33 3.44
CA VAL A 121 3.51 2.59 4.72
C VAL A 121 2.70 3.38 5.76
N ALA A 122 2.96 4.68 5.90
CA ALA A 122 2.21 5.54 6.82
C ALA A 122 0.72 5.55 6.51
N ALA A 123 0.34 5.70 5.24
CA ALA A 123 -1.04 5.68 4.76
C ALA A 123 -1.77 4.38 5.14
N VAL A 124 -1.15 3.23 4.91
CA VAL A 124 -1.77 1.93 5.19
C VAL A 124 -1.97 1.71 6.70
N VAL A 125 -1.02 2.16 7.52
CA VAL A 125 -1.13 2.09 8.99
C VAL A 125 -2.16 3.07 9.53
N ILE A 126 -2.22 4.31 9.02
CA ILE A 126 -3.27 5.29 9.34
C ILE A 126 -4.65 4.74 8.93
N GLY A 127 -4.70 3.99 7.83
CA GLY A 127 -5.86 3.23 7.38
C GLY A 127 -6.31 2.09 8.30
N GLY A 128 -5.58 1.82 9.39
CA GLY A 128 -5.93 0.83 10.40
C GLY A 128 -5.42 -0.59 10.09
N VAL A 129 -4.40 -0.73 9.24
CA VAL A 129 -3.68 -2.00 9.07
C VAL A 129 -2.56 -2.09 10.09
N THR A 130 -2.48 -3.19 10.83
CA THR A 130 -1.47 -3.37 11.88
C THR A 130 -0.11 -3.71 11.28
N ILE A 131 0.96 -3.15 11.86
CA ILE A 131 2.33 -3.42 11.41
C ILE A 131 2.76 -4.84 11.78
N ALA A 132 2.29 -5.33 12.94
CA ALA A 132 2.52 -6.71 13.36
C ALA A 132 1.74 -7.74 12.53
N GLY A 133 0.78 -7.29 11.71
CA GLY A 133 -0.11 -8.15 10.94
C GLY A 133 -1.32 -8.65 11.74
N GLY A 134 -2.18 -9.41 11.07
CA GLY A 134 -3.34 -10.07 11.70
C GLY A 134 -4.62 -9.25 11.75
N SER A 135 -4.59 -7.95 11.43
CA SER A 135 -5.80 -7.14 11.27
C SER A 135 -5.62 -6.00 10.26
N GLY A 136 -6.75 -5.47 9.78
CA GLY A 136 -6.79 -4.41 8.77
C GLY A 136 -7.69 -4.77 7.59
N THR A 137 -8.10 -3.78 6.82
CA THR A 137 -8.95 -3.99 5.63
C THR A 137 -8.40 -3.22 4.43
N VAL A 138 -8.67 -3.73 3.23
CA VAL A 138 -8.32 -3.03 1.99
C VAL A 138 -8.99 -1.66 1.94
N VAL A 139 -10.24 -1.56 2.39
CA VAL A 139 -10.98 -0.28 2.46
C VAL A 139 -10.29 0.71 3.39
N GLY A 140 -9.85 0.28 4.57
CA GLY A 140 -9.10 1.11 5.50
C GLY A 140 -7.80 1.64 4.89
N ALA A 141 -7.03 0.76 4.24
CA ALA A 141 -5.81 1.14 3.54
C ALA A 141 -6.06 2.20 2.44
N VAL A 142 -7.17 2.08 1.70
CA VAL A 142 -7.57 3.05 0.67
C VAL A 142 -7.91 4.41 1.30
N ILE A 143 -8.68 4.43 2.39
CA ILE A 143 -9.02 5.67 3.10
C ILE A 143 -7.75 6.35 3.62
N GLY A 144 -6.83 5.60 4.20
CA GLY A 144 -5.54 6.11 4.65
C GLY A 144 -4.68 6.67 3.51
N ALA A 145 -4.65 5.98 2.36
CA ALA A 145 -3.96 6.46 1.16
C ALA A 145 -4.57 7.76 0.62
N LEU A 146 -5.90 7.87 0.57
CA LEU A 146 -6.58 9.10 0.17
C LEU A 146 -6.27 10.25 1.11
N LEU A 147 -6.29 10.01 2.43
CA LEU A 147 -5.97 11.03 3.43
C LEU A 147 -4.54 11.56 3.26
N VAL A 148 -3.56 10.66 3.17
CA VAL A 148 -2.16 11.05 2.96
C VAL A 148 -1.98 11.77 1.62
N GLN A 149 -2.65 11.30 0.56
CA GLN A 149 -2.58 11.93 -0.76
C GLN A 149 -3.21 13.33 -0.76
N THR A 150 -4.30 13.56 -0.03
CA THR A 150 -4.92 14.88 0.13
C THR A 150 -3.99 15.83 0.90
N ILE A 151 -3.34 15.36 1.98
CA ILE A 151 -2.34 16.15 2.71
C ILE A 151 -1.21 16.55 1.76
N GLN A 152 -0.68 15.61 0.98
CA GLN A 152 0.41 15.87 0.06
C GLN A 152 0.02 16.80 -1.09
N GLY A 153 -1.21 16.67 -1.61
CA GLY A 153 -1.77 17.61 -2.57
C GLY A 153 -1.90 19.02 -2.01
N GLY A 154 -2.35 19.15 -0.75
CA GLY A 154 -2.43 20.43 -0.06
C GLY A 154 -1.07 21.08 0.18
N LEU A 155 -0.08 20.31 0.65
CA LEU A 155 1.30 20.79 0.81
C LEU A 155 1.92 21.20 -0.52
N ALA A 156 1.61 20.48 -1.61
CA ALA A 156 2.05 20.86 -2.95
C ALA A 156 1.40 22.17 -3.42
N ALA A 157 0.10 22.37 -3.17
CA ALA A 157 -0.60 23.61 -3.49
C ALA A 157 -0.06 24.82 -2.71
N LEU A 158 0.43 24.61 -1.49
CA LEU A 158 1.09 25.63 -0.67
C LEU A 158 2.56 25.89 -1.07
N GLY A 159 3.08 25.23 -2.11
CA GLY A 159 4.45 25.41 -2.56
C GLY A 159 5.51 24.83 -1.62
N VAL A 160 5.15 23.88 -0.76
CA VAL A 160 6.08 23.25 0.18
C VAL A 160 7.11 22.41 -0.59
N ASP A 161 8.38 22.62 -0.26
CA ASP A 161 9.51 21.91 -0.86
C ASP A 161 9.46 20.39 -0.60
N ALA A 162 10.06 19.61 -1.51
CA ALA A 162 10.17 18.15 -1.42
C ALA A 162 10.84 17.69 -0.13
N PHE A 163 11.83 18.44 0.38
CA PHE A 163 12.48 18.14 1.67
C PHE A 163 11.47 18.10 2.83
N TRP A 164 10.61 19.10 2.92
CA TRP A 164 9.59 19.19 3.97
C TRP A 164 8.48 18.15 3.80
N LYS A 165 8.09 17.84 2.57
CA LYS A 165 7.15 16.73 2.29
C LYS A 165 7.69 15.39 2.78
N ALA A 166 8.98 15.12 2.56
CA ALA A 166 9.63 13.90 3.05
C ALA A 166 9.69 13.85 4.58
N ALA A 167 10.04 14.97 5.24
CA ALA A 167 10.04 15.08 6.69
C ALA A 167 8.64 14.81 7.30
N ILE A 168 7.59 15.37 6.68
CA ILE A 168 6.20 15.16 7.12
C ILE A 168 5.78 13.69 6.95
N ASN A 169 6.18 13.03 5.85
CA ASN A 169 5.90 11.59 5.69
C ASN A 169 6.53 10.74 6.80
N GLY A 170 7.77 11.06 7.19
CA GLY A 170 8.43 10.38 8.29
C GLY A 170 7.73 10.63 9.63
N LEU A 171 7.33 11.86 9.89
CA LEU A 171 6.56 12.21 11.07
C LEU A 171 5.21 11.48 11.09
N LEU A 172 4.49 11.46 9.97
CA LEU A 172 3.23 10.74 9.82
C LEU A 172 3.40 9.25 10.11
N LEU A 173 4.47 8.62 9.62
CA LEU A 173 4.76 7.23 9.95
C LEU A 173 4.96 7.09 11.46
N ILE A 174 5.86 7.87 12.08
CA ILE A 174 6.15 7.74 13.52
C ILE A 174 4.87 7.86 14.36
N VAL A 175 4.03 8.85 14.04
CA VAL A 175 2.74 9.04 14.70
C VAL A 175 1.81 7.85 14.47
N ALA A 176 1.75 7.33 13.25
CA ALA A 176 0.94 6.16 12.91
C ALA A 176 1.40 4.90 13.66
N ILE A 177 2.71 4.62 13.70
CA ILE A 177 3.28 3.49 14.46
C ILE A 177 2.99 3.65 15.95
N TYR A 178 3.18 4.86 16.49
CA TYR A 178 2.91 5.14 17.90
C TYR A 178 1.43 4.90 18.23
N ALA A 179 0.52 5.39 17.40
CA ALA A 179 -0.91 5.16 17.54
C ALA A 179 -1.26 3.67 17.44
N ASP A 180 -0.72 2.94 16.45
CA ASP A 180 -0.91 1.50 16.27
C ASP A 180 -0.45 0.72 17.52
N ARG A 181 0.70 1.06 18.09
CA ARG A 181 1.22 0.43 19.32
C ARG A 181 0.37 0.73 20.54
N VAL A 182 -0.16 1.94 20.67
CA VAL A 182 -1.05 2.30 21.79
C VAL A 182 -2.38 1.55 21.67
N LEU A 183 -2.95 1.48 20.46
CA LEU A 183 -4.20 0.77 20.20
C LEU A 183 -4.06 -0.75 20.42
N ALA A 184 -2.96 -1.35 19.96
CA ALA A 184 -2.65 -2.76 20.17
C ALA A 184 -2.50 -3.12 21.66
N ARG A 185 -1.90 -2.23 22.46
CA ARG A 185 -1.81 -2.44 23.93
C ARG A 185 -3.16 -2.38 24.62
N ARG A 186 -4.05 -1.49 24.18
CA ARG A 186 -5.40 -1.37 24.76
C ARG A 186 -6.26 -2.60 24.48
N SER A 187 -6.19 -3.17 23.27
CA SER A 187 -6.95 -4.37 22.94
C SER A 187 -6.50 -5.57 23.77
N GLU A 188 -5.19 -5.75 23.95
CA GLU A 188 -4.62 -6.83 24.79
C GLU A 188 -5.05 -6.70 26.26
N GLN A 189 -5.02 -5.49 26.82
CA GLN A 189 -5.48 -5.26 28.20
C GLN A 189 -6.99 -5.51 28.38
N SER A 190 -7.81 -5.18 27.38
CA SER A 190 -9.26 -5.41 27.45
C SER A 190 -9.62 -6.91 27.47
N LEU A 191 -8.87 -7.73 26.72
CA LEU A 191 -9.03 -9.19 26.70
C LEU A 191 -8.60 -9.83 28.03
N LEU A 192 -7.52 -9.33 28.65
CA LEU A 192 -7.08 -9.80 29.97
C LEU A 192 -8.09 -9.44 31.06
N ALA A 193 -8.66 -8.23 31.02
CA ALA A 193 -9.70 -7.80 31.96
C ALA A 193 -10.98 -8.65 31.86
N GLN A 194 -11.35 -9.09 30.65
CA GLN A 194 -12.48 -10.02 30.44
C GLN A 194 -12.19 -11.42 31.01
N ARG A 195 -11.00 -11.98 30.75
CA ARG A 195 -10.61 -13.31 31.27
C ARG A 195 -10.57 -13.37 32.80
N ILE A 196 -10.19 -12.28 33.46
CA ILE A 196 -10.22 -12.19 34.93
C ILE A 196 -11.66 -12.17 35.44
N ARG A 197 -12.57 -11.49 34.73
CA ARG A 197 -14.00 -11.40 35.09
C ARG A 197 -14.76 -12.71 34.87
N GLU A 198 -14.36 -13.53 33.91
CA GLU A 198 -14.95 -14.87 33.69
C GLU A 198 -14.48 -15.94 34.70
N ARG A 199 -13.42 -15.67 35.48
CA ARG A 199 -12.87 -16.60 36.48
C ARG A 199 -13.34 -16.35 37.91
N VAL A 200 -14.07 -15.25 38.16
CA VAL A 200 -14.64 -14.88 39.47
C VAL A 200 -16.13 -15.14 39.43
#